data_AF-A0A935SMM1-F1
#
_entry.id   AF-A0A935SMM1-F1
#
_cell.length_a   1.000
_cell.length_b   1.000
_cell.length_c   1.000
_cell.angle_alpha   90.00
_cell.angle_beta   90.00
_cell.angle_gamma   90.00
#
_symmetry.space_group_name_H-M   'P 1'
#
loop_
_entity.id
_entity.type
_entity.pdbx_description
1 polymer ?
#
loop_
_entity_poly.entity_id
_entity_poly.type
_entity_poly.pdbx_seq_one_letter_code
_entity_poly.pdbx_strand_id
1 'polypeptide(L)'
;MENHTNTIKSLFQEAGDYLEVRLELLKLKAVDKSSGLVSSLGSVFIMMLMGFLFFFIFNIGLAFWLGDLLGKFHYGFFVVAGFYALVGLVFYIFRNKFLKAPLSNMVIKKLLN
;
A
#
# COMPACT_ATOMS: atom_id res chain seq x y z
N MET A 1 5.30 45.03 -45.34
CA MET A 1 4.36 44.21 -44.52
C MET A 1 4.84 42.77 -44.28
N GLU A 2 5.99 42.32 -44.82
CA GLU A 2 6.51 40.94 -44.62
C GLU A 2 7.15 40.64 -43.24
N ASN A 3 7.52 41.65 -42.46
CA ASN A 3 8.30 41.43 -41.24
C ASN A 3 7.46 40.93 -40.04
N HIS A 4 6.20 41.36 -39.95
CA HIS A 4 5.31 40.96 -38.86
C HIS A 4 4.91 39.48 -38.92
N THR A 5 4.74 38.93 -40.13
CA THR A 5 4.41 37.52 -40.34
C THR A 5 5.54 36.58 -39.93
N ASN A 6 6.80 36.96 -40.17
CA ASN A 6 7.96 36.18 -39.73
C ASN A 6 8.14 36.18 -38.21
N THR A 7 7.83 37.30 -37.54
CA THR A 7 7.88 37.39 -36.07
C THR A 7 6.83 36.49 -35.43
N ILE A 8 5.58 36.55 -35.89
CA ILE A 8 4.49 35.68 -35.41
C ILE A 8 4.84 34.20 -35.62
N LYS A 9 5.43 33.86 -36.76
CA LYS A 9 5.85 32.49 -37.09
C LYS A 9 6.97 31.99 -36.16
N SER A 10 7.94 32.86 -35.85
CA SER A 10 9.04 32.52 -34.91
C SER A 10 8.55 32.29 -33.47
N LEU A 11 7.59 33.10 -32.99
CA LEU A 11 7.00 32.92 -31.66
C LEU A 11 6.16 31.65 -31.57
N PHE A 12 5.46 31.30 -32.65
CA PHE A 12 4.69 30.06 -32.72
C PHE A 12 5.61 28.82 -32.72
N GLN A 13 6.77 28.95 -33.37
CA GLN A 13 7.79 27.91 -33.40
C GLN A 13 8.45 27.75 -32.02
N GLU A 14 8.86 28.84 -31.36
CA GLU A 14 9.36 28.79 -29.97
C GLU A 14 8.32 28.23 -28.99
N ALA A 15 7.03 28.59 -29.13
CA ALA A 15 5.97 28.03 -28.30
C ALA A 15 5.75 26.53 -28.54
N GLY A 16 5.90 26.09 -29.79
CA GLY A 16 5.90 24.67 -30.18
C GLY A 16 7.06 23.91 -29.53
N ASP A 17 8.27 24.43 -29.66
CA ASP A 17 9.47 23.84 -29.06
C ASP A 17 9.36 23.78 -27.53
N TYR A 18 8.79 24.82 -26.90
CA TYR A 18 8.57 24.84 -25.45
C TYR A 18 7.52 23.82 -24.99
N LEU A 19 6.47 23.61 -25.78
CA LEU A 19 5.47 22.57 -25.54
C LEU A 19 6.07 21.17 -25.70
N GLU A 20 6.90 20.98 -26.71
CA GLU A 20 7.59 19.71 -26.97
C GLU A 20 8.53 19.36 -25.81
N VAL A 21 9.33 20.33 -25.34
CA VAL A 21 10.18 20.18 -24.14
C VAL A 21 9.34 19.88 -22.89
N ARG A 22 8.18 20.52 -22.70
CA ARG A 22 7.29 20.22 -21.56
C ARG A 22 6.71 18.81 -21.64
N LEU A 23 6.33 18.34 -22.82
CA LEU A 23 5.82 16.98 -23.03
C LEU A 23 6.92 15.94 -22.78
N GLU A 24 8.13 16.21 -23.24
CA GLU A 24 9.29 15.36 -23.00
C GLU A 24 9.63 15.28 -21.50
N LEU A 25 9.60 16.41 -20.79
CA LEU A 25 9.77 16.45 -19.33
C LEU A 25 8.67 15.68 -18.58
N LEU A 26 7.42 15.77 -19.03
CA LEU A 26 6.31 15.00 -18.45
C LEU A 26 6.48 13.51 -18.68
N LYS A 27 6.86 13.10 -19.89
CA LYS A 27 7.16 11.70 -20.24
C LYS A 27 8.30 11.16 -19.37
N LEU A 28 9.38 11.93 -19.23
CA LEU A 28 10.53 11.55 -18.41
C LEU A 28 10.16 11.42 -16.93
N LYS A 29 9.43 12.40 -16.36
CA LYS A 29 8.92 12.33 -14.98
C LYS A 29 7.95 11.17 -14.76
N ALA A 30 7.10 10.86 -15.75
CA ALA A 30 6.17 9.75 -15.65
C ALA A 30 6.90 8.41 -15.61
N VAL A 31 7.95 8.24 -16.44
CA VAL A 31 8.80 7.04 -16.44
C VAL A 31 9.58 6.91 -15.15
N ASP A 32 10.22 7.99 -14.68
CA ASP A 32 11.03 7.97 -13.46
C ASP A 32 10.16 7.70 -12.21
N LYS A 33 9.00 8.34 -12.12
CA LYS A 33 8.07 8.12 -11.02
C LYS A 33 7.40 6.75 -11.06
N SER A 34 7.02 6.25 -12.25
CA SER A 34 6.46 4.90 -12.37
C SER A 34 7.49 3.83 -12.05
N SER A 35 8.74 3.99 -12.50
CA SER A 35 9.85 3.09 -12.17
C SER A 35 10.14 3.07 -10.66
N GLY A 36 10.23 4.25 -10.03
CA GLY A 36 10.42 4.34 -8.57
C GLY A 36 9.26 3.74 -7.77
N LEU A 37 8.02 3.92 -8.22
CA LEU A 37 6.84 3.32 -7.60
C LEU A 37 6.83 1.79 -7.75
N VAL A 38 7.13 1.26 -8.95
CA VAL A 38 7.20 -0.19 -9.19
C VAL A 38 8.32 -0.84 -8.38
N SER A 39 9.48 -0.18 -8.31
CA SER A 39 10.63 -0.65 -7.51
C SER A 39 10.31 -0.66 -6.02
N SER A 40 9.71 0.42 -5.50
CA SER A 40 9.31 0.53 -4.10
C SER A 40 8.20 -0.47 -3.75
N LEU A 41 7.18 -0.62 -4.61
CA LEU A 41 6.11 -1.59 -4.42
C LEU A 41 6.64 -3.02 -4.46
N GLY A 42 7.55 -3.34 -5.38
CA GLY A 42 8.20 -4.65 -5.45
C GLY A 42 8.96 -4.99 -4.17
N SER A 43 9.78 -4.06 -3.68
CA SER A 43 10.54 -4.25 -2.42
C SER A 43 9.62 -4.43 -1.21
N VAL A 44 8.59 -3.59 -1.07
CA VAL A 44 7.61 -3.71 0.03
C VAL A 44 6.83 -5.01 -0.07
N PHE A 45 6.45 -5.44 -1.28
CA PHE A 45 5.72 -6.68 -1.50
C PHE A 45 6.57 -7.90 -1.11
N ILE A 46 7.85 -7.92 -1.49
CA ILE A 46 8.79 -8.98 -1.10
C ILE A 46 8.98 -9.02 0.42
N MET A 47 9.15 -7.85 1.06
CA MET A 47 9.29 -7.75 2.51
C MET A 47 8.03 -8.23 3.23
N MET A 48 6.85 -7.85 2.74
CA MET A 48 5.57 -8.30 3.28
C MET A 48 5.38 -9.80 3.12
N LEU A 49 5.76 -10.35 1.96
CA LEU A 49 5.67 -11.79 1.68
C LEU A 49 6.61 -12.59 2.60
N MET A 50 7.84 -12.12 2.79
CA MET A 50 8.78 -12.71 3.75
C MET A 50 8.26 -12.67 5.18
N GLY A 51 7.73 -11.52 5.62
CA GLY A 51 7.12 -11.38 6.93
C GLY A 51 5.93 -12.33 7.10
N PHE A 52 5.04 -12.40 6.11
CA PHE A 52 3.90 -13.31 6.11
C PHE A 52 4.34 -14.78 6.22
N LEU A 53 5.32 -15.19 5.43
CA LEU A 53 5.82 -16.57 5.44
C LEU A 53 6.47 -16.93 6.77
N PHE A 54 7.25 -16.01 7.35
CA PHE A 54 7.82 -16.16 8.69
C PHE A 54 6.72 -16.33 9.74
N PHE A 55 5.72 -15.45 9.75
CA PHE A 55 4.58 -15.54 10.68
C PHE A 55 3.80 -16.84 10.51
N PHE A 56 3.63 -17.31 9.28
CA PHE A 56 2.92 -18.54 8.98
C PHE A 56 3.65 -19.76 9.54
N ILE A 57 4.95 -19.88 9.27
CA ILE A 57 5.79 -20.97 9.79
C ILE A 57 5.89 -20.90 11.31
N PHE A 58 6.02 -19.69 11.88
CA PHE A 58 6.04 -19.48 13.32
C PHE A 58 4.77 -19.98 14.00
N ASN A 59 3.60 -19.74 13.40
CA ASN A 59 2.32 -20.26 13.90
C ASN A 59 2.22 -21.78 13.86
N ILE A 60 2.71 -22.40 12.79
CA ILE A 60 2.79 -23.86 12.69
C ILE A 60 3.73 -24.41 13.78
N GLY A 61 4.88 -23.79 14.00
CA GLY A 61 5.82 -24.14 15.06
C GLY A 61 5.20 -24.03 16.45
N LEU A 62 4.46 -22.94 16.73
CA LEU A 62 3.68 -22.77 17.96
C LEU A 62 2.64 -23.89 18.13
N ALA A 63 1.88 -24.20 17.09
CA ALA A 63 0.89 -25.27 17.14
C ALA A 63 1.53 -26.63 17.44
N PHE A 64 2.68 -26.93 16.84
CA PHE A 64 3.43 -28.15 17.14
C PHE A 64 3.98 -28.17 18.56
N TRP A 65 4.56 -27.07 19.03
CA TRP A 65 5.11 -26.99 20.39
C TRP A 65 4.03 -27.14 21.47
N LEU A 66 2.89 -26.45 21.31
CA LEU A 66 1.74 -26.66 22.19
C LEU A 66 1.22 -28.10 22.05
N GLY A 67 1.16 -28.64 20.83
CA GLY A 67 0.69 -29.99 20.56
C GLY A 67 1.54 -31.08 21.23
N ASP A 68 2.85 -30.90 21.28
CA ASP A 68 3.79 -31.78 21.97
C ASP A 68 3.60 -31.70 23.50
N LEU A 69 3.44 -30.49 24.03
CA LEU A 69 3.13 -30.27 25.46
C LEU A 69 1.82 -30.94 25.90
N LEU A 70 0.83 -30.94 25.00
CA LEU A 70 -0.50 -31.54 25.19
C LEU A 70 -0.52 -33.05 24.86
N GLY A 71 0.62 -33.62 24.43
CA GLY A 71 0.80 -35.03 24.09
C GLY A 71 0.16 -35.48 22.76
N LYS A 72 -0.62 -34.62 22.09
CA LYS A 72 -1.14 -34.86 20.73
C LYS A 72 -1.18 -33.56 19.94
N PHE A 73 -0.63 -33.60 18.73
CA PHE A 73 -0.57 -32.45 17.81
C PHE A 73 -1.92 -31.79 17.53
N HIS A 74 -3.01 -32.57 17.54
CA HIS A 74 -4.34 -32.06 17.23
C HIS A 74 -4.84 -31.06 18.29
N TYR A 75 -4.45 -31.23 19.56
CA TYR A 75 -4.79 -30.28 20.61
C TYR A 75 -4.06 -28.95 20.44
N GLY A 76 -2.81 -28.97 19.95
CA GLY A 76 -2.06 -27.75 19.65
C GLY A 76 -2.76 -26.87 18.62
N PHE A 77 -3.23 -27.46 17.51
CA PHE A 77 -4.03 -26.73 16.52
C PHE A 77 -5.36 -26.23 17.09
N PHE A 78 -6.02 -27.03 17.93
CA PHE A 78 -7.31 -26.63 18.52
C PHE A 78 -7.18 -25.45 19.50
N VAL A 79 -6.10 -25.42 20.29
CA VAL A 79 -5.79 -24.30 21.19
C VAL A 79 -5.48 -23.03 20.40
N VAL A 80 -4.65 -23.12 19.36
CA VAL A 80 -4.34 -21.97 18.49
C VAL A 80 -5.60 -21.47 17.77
N ALA A 81 -6.44 -22.36 17.26
CA ALA A 81 -7.72 -22.01 16.64
C ALA A 81 -8.68 -21.35 17.64
N GLY A 82 -8.78 -21.90 18.85
CA GLY A 82 -9.59 -21.32 19.93
C GLY A 82 -9.11 -19.92 20.33
N PHE A 83 -7.79 -19.72 20.44
CA PHE A 83 -7.20 -18.40 20.69
C PHE A 83 -7.59 -17.41 19.58
N TYR A 84 -7.45 -17.79 18.30
CA TYR A 84 -7.84 -16.93 17.18
C TYR A 84 -9.35 -16.64 17.15
N ALA A 85 -10.20 -17.61 17.47
CA ALA A 85 -11.63 -17.41 17.58
C ALA A 85 -11.98 -16.42 18.70
N LEU A 86 -11.30 -16.51 19.85
CA LEU A 86 -11.50 -15.62 21.00
C LEU A 86 -11.05 -14.19 20.66
N VAL A 87 -9.89 -14.02 20.03
CA VAL A 87 -9.43 -12.71 19.51
C VAL A 87 -10.43 -12.15 18.50
N GLY A 88 -10.91 -12.98 17.57
CA GLY A 88 -11.94 -12.59 16.59
C GLY A 88 -13.24 -12.13 17.25
N LEU A 89 -13.69 -12.84 18.30
CA LEU A 89 -14.88 -12.48 19.07
C LEU A 89 -14.70 -11.15 19.81
N VAL A 90 -13.54 -10.94 20.44
CA VAL A 90 -13.20 -9.66 21.08
C VAL A 90 -13.21 -8.53 20.05
N PHE A 91 -12.59 -8.73 18.89
CA PHE A 91 -12.63 -7.76 17.79
C PHE A 91 -14.05 -7.48 17.29
N TYR A 92 -14.91 -8.50 17.22
CA TYR A 92 -16.29 -8.34 16.81
C TYR A 92 -17.09 -7.46 17.79
N ILE A 93 -16.92 -7.68 19.09
CA ILE A 93 -17.57 -6.89 20.15
C ILE A 93 -17.02 -5.46 20.17
N PHE A 94 -15.71 -5.30 20.07
CA PHE A 94 -15.02 -4.00 20.10
C PHE A 94 -15.05 -3.25 18.75
N ARG A 95 -15.54 -3.89 17.68
CA ARG A 95 -15.66 -3.34 16.31
C ARG A 95 -16.25 -1.93 16.30
N ASN A 96 -17.30 -1.72 17.08
CA ASN A 96 -18.03 -0.45 17.09
C ASN A 96 -17.24 0.68 17.78
N LYS A 97 -16.36 0.36 18.74
CA LYS A 97 -15.51 1.35 19.43
C LYS A 97 -14.17 1.60 18.71
N PHE A 98 -13.52 0.56 18.20
CA PHE A 98 -12.18 0.69 17.61
C PHE A 98 -12.17 1.06 16.13
N LEU A 99 -13.13 0.61 15.31
CA LEU A 99 -13.13 0.94 13.88
C LEU A 99 -14.00 2.17 13.58
N LYS A 100 -15.26 2.20 14.04
CA LYS A 100 -16.18 3.28 13.64
C LYS A 100 -15.81 4.64 14.21
N ALA A 101 -15.41 4.73 15.48
CA ALA A 101 -15.17 6.02 16.14
C ALA A 101 -13.96 6.80 15.58
N PRO A 102 -12.75 6.21 15.45
CA PRO A 102 -11.61 6.96 14.93
C PRO A 102 -11.70 7.21 13.41
N LEU A 103 -12.24 6.27 12.63
CA LEU A 103 -12.42 6.49 11.20
C LEU A 103 -13.40 7.63 10.92
N SER A 104 -14.54 7.67 11.64
CA SER A 104 -15.51 8.75 11.43
C SER A 104 -14.95 10.09 11.89
N ASN A 105 -14.24 10.15 13.02
CA ASN A 105 -13.62 11.41 13.47
C ASN A 105 -12.49 11.88 12.54
N MET A 106 -11.71 10.97 11.95
CA MET A 106 -10.69 11.33 10.96
C MET A 106 -11.31 11.87 9.66
N VAL A 107 -12.38 11.24 9.16
CA VAL A 107 -13.08 11.69 7.96
C VAL A 107 -13.73 13.05 8.19
N ILE A 108 -14.41 13.24 9.31
CA ILE A 108 -15.03 14.53 9.66
C ILE A 108 -13.97 15.62 9.79
N LYS A 109 -12.85 15.36 10.47
CA LYS A 109 -11.77 16.37 10.63
C LYS A 109 -11.09 16.74 9.31
N LYS A 110 -11.04 15.82 8.34
CA LYS A 110 -10.50 16.09 6.99
C LYS A 110 -11.48 16.81 6.05
N LEU A 111 -12.79 16.76 6.34
CA LEU A 111 -13.82 17.42 5.54
C LEU A 111 -14.17 18.80 6.08
N LEU A 112 -14.01 19.03 7.39
CA LEU A 112 -14.34 20.29 8.06
C LEU A 112 -13.16 21.28 8.12
N ASN A 113 -12.00 20.92 7.56
CA ASN A 113 -10.79 21.74 7.43
C ASN A 113 -10.32 21.70 5.99
#